data_AF-A0AA37V3U4-F1
#
_entry.id   AF-A0AA37V3U4-F1
#
_cell.length_a   1.000
_cell.length_b   1.000
_cell.length_c   1.000
_cell.angle_alpha   90.00
_cell.angle_beta   90.00
_cell.angle_gamma   90.00
#
_symmetry.space_group_name_H-M   'P 1'
#
loop_
_entity.id
_entity.type
_entity.pdbx_description
1 polymer ?
#
loop_
_entity_poly.entity_id
_entity_poly.type
_entity_poly.pdbx_seq_one_letter_code
_entity_poly.pdbx_strand_id
1 'polypeptide(L)'
;MTAPRPSDDTRAGGLLDAALLPDVPAAGAPLTGATRRRPDGASLWLRRIGALLFWACAQVVFLIPQLHIPPAVGVLLNGAIAAGFVWWFVARRAARADRRRLATFRIRPVAPEAARWIVPAAAAMVAVVMAALVVLPRFIRIPPDKTTFLDAYLDQPLGPAAVFVMVAVIAPLLEEFVFRGWMQRSLERRTAAWTAIALTAATFGVVHGDLFGLPLRIAFGVASGYLAWRTRSIWPSVVLHGAYNGSLVMLSGALPQIDEHTLDRWAHTDAVFFPALVALALASLTLAWAVRGMGDAAARVRARRALDAGRTRRHLPG
;
A
#
# COMPACT_ATOMS: atom_id res chain seq x y z
N MET A 1 53.64 43.52 27.49
CA MET A 1 53.38 42.25 28.19
C MET A 1 52.21 41.55 27.52
N THR A 2 52.42 40.28 27.24
CA THR A 2 51.70 39.39 26.33
C THR A 2 50.82 38.38 27.07
N ALA A 3 49.55 38.24 26.61
CA ALA A 3 48.67 37.06 26.66
C ALA A 3 48.23 36.49 28.04
N PRO A 4 47.24 35.55 28.14
CA PRO A 4 46.35 34.98 27.12
C PRO A 4 44.83 34.93 27.47
N ARG A 5 44.00 34.61 26.48
CA ARG A 5 42.59 34.14 26.60
C ARG A 5 42.53 32.70 27.16
N PRO A 6 41.48 32.32 27.92
CA PRO A 6 41.18 30.91 28.18
C PRO A 6 40.22 30.31 27.13
N SER A 7 40.77 29.30 26.46
CA SER A 7 40.24 28.07 25.84
C SER A 7 38.73 27.78 25.73
N ASP A 8 38.36 27.38 24.51
CA ASP A 8 37.36 26.36 24.19
C ASP A 8 37.56 25.09 25.03
N ASP A 9 36.51 24.63 25.71
CA ASP A 9 36.08 23.22 25.66
C ASP A 9 34.69 23.09 26.28
N THR A 10 33.68 22.73 25.50
CA THR A 10 32.65 21.77 25.91
C THR A 10 31.62 21.56 24.80
N ARG A 11 31.35 20.28 24.55
CA ARG A 11 30.26 19.68 23.77
C ARG A 11 30.56 19.38 22.30
N ALA A 12 31.40 18.37 22.15
CA ALA A 12 31.11 17.28 21.22
C ALA A 12 29.65 16.80 21.36
N GLY A 13 28.95 16.65 20.23
CA GLY A 13 27.65 15.98 20.16
C GLY A 13 26.65 16.69 19.26
N GLY A 14 26.70 16.45 17.94
CA GLY A 14 25.63 16.89 17.05
C GLY A 14 26.00 17.02 15.58
N LEU A 15 26.35 15.92 14.91
CA LEU A 15 26.35 15.85 13.44
C LEU A 15 25.35 14.79 12.99
N LEU A 16 24.06 15.11 13.16
CA LEU A 16 23.01 14.63 12.27
C LEU A 16 22.59 15.84 11.45
N ASP A 17 23.16 15.93 10.25
CA ASP A 17 22.88 16.92 9.23
C ASP A 17 21.36 17.05 9.00
N ALA A 18 20.81 18.13 9.52
CA ALA A 18 19.48 18.66 9.24
C ALA A 18 19.40 19.33 7.85
N ALA A 19 20.03 18.72 6.84
CA ALA A 19 20.04 19.23 5.48
C ALA A 19 19.44 18.19 4.54
N LEU A 20 18.11 18.25 4.32
CA LEU A 20 17.37 17.77 3.12
C LEU A 20 15.83 17.81 3.34
N LEU A 21 15.31 18.92 3.86
CA LEU A 21 13.89 19.27 3.74
C LEU A 21 13.74 20.36 2.67
N PRO A 22 12.83 20.23 1.69
CA PRO A 22 12.60 21.30 0.71
C PRO A 22 11.99 22.53 1.40
N ASP A 23 12.49 23.70 1.03
CA ASP A 23 12.11 25.06 1.42
C ASP A 23 10.75 25.20 2.13
N VAL A 24 10.80 25.31 3.47
CA VAL A 24 9.79 26.03 4.22
C VAL A 24 10.10 27.52 4.00
N PRO A 25 9.18 28.34 3.44
CA PRO A 25 9.44 29.75 3.29
C PRO A 25 9.72 30.37 4.66
N ALA A 26 10.81 31.15 4.75
CA ALA A 26 11.16 31.89 5.96
C ALA A 26 9.95 32.70 6.45
N ALA A 27 9.65 32.59 7.74
CA ALA A 27 8.63 33.38 8.39
C ALA A 27 9.05 34.87 8.33
N GLY A 28 8.36 35.69 7.54
CA GLY A 28 8.58 37.14 7.57
C GLY A 28 8.25 37.96 6.33
N ALA A 29 7.92 37.38 5.18
CA ALA A 29 7.54 38.19 4.00
C ALA A 29 6.03 38.50 3.99
N PRO A 30 5.60 39.78 3.92
CA PRO A 30 4.18 40.11 3.77
C PRO A 30 3.69 39.68 2.40
N LEU A 31 2.77 38.71 2.36
CA LEU A 31 2.11 38.27 1.12
C LEU A 31 1.05 39.30 0.73
N THR A 32 1.33 40.08 -0.30
CA THR A 32 0.34 40.90 -0.98
C THR A 32 -0.69 40.01 -1.70
N GLY A 33 -1.97 40.20 -1.38
CA GLY A 33 -3.06 40.16 -2.36
C GLY A 33 -3.62 38.83 -2.88
N ALA A 34 -3.23 37.65 -2.37
CA ALA A 34 -3.92 36.40 -2.72
C ALA A 34 -4.57 35.78 -1.47
N THR A 35 -5.88 35.97 -1.32
CA THR A 35 -6.68 35.30 -0.28
C THR A 35 -6.64 33.78 -0.51
N ARG A 36 -5.65 33.10 0.08
CA ARG A 36 -5.69 31.65 0.27
C ARG A 36 -6.88 31.35 1.17
N ARG A 37 -8.06 31.12 0.57
CA ARG A 37 -9.22 30.57 1.28
C ARG A 37 -8.74 29.29 1.99
N ARG A 38 -8.67 29.33 3.33
CA ARG A 38 -8.44 28.14 4.14
C ARG A 38 -9.57 27.18 3.79
N PRO A 39 -9.28 25.92 3.40
CA PRO A 39 -10.33 24.97 3.12
C PRO A 39 -11.14 24.78 4.39
N ASP A 40 -12.43 25.09 4.29
CA ASP A 40 -13.41 25.08 5.35
C ASP A 40 -13.37 23.72 6.03
N GLY A 41 -13.30 23.70 7.37
CA GLY A 41 -13.14 22.48 8.17
C GLY A 41 -14.21 21.42 7.84
N ALA A 42 -15.43 21.87 7.56
CA ALA A 42 -16.55 21.05 7.10
C ALA A 42 -16.25 20.32 5.77
N SER A 43 -15.58 20.98 4.82
CA SER A 43 -15.20 20.35 3.55
C SER A 43 -14.15 19.25 3.73
N LEU A 44 -13.35 19.29 4.80
CA LEU A 44 -12.33 18.29 5.10
C LEU A 44 -12.94 17.08 5.84
N TRP A 45 -13.92 17.32 6.71
CA TRP A 45 -14.69 16.29 7.39
C TRP A 45 -15.61 15.52 6.43
N LEU A 46 -16.32 16.21 5.53
CA LEU A 46 -17.12 15.58 4.47
C LEU A 46 -16.30 14.70 3.54
N ARG A 47 -15.02 15.04 3.30
CA ARG A 47 -14.10 14.21 2.50
C ARG A 47 -13.68 12.93 3.21
N ARG A 48 -13.57 12.96 4.54
CA ARG A 48 -13.18 11.79 5.37
C ARG A 48 -14.34 10.82 5.51
N ILE A 49 -15.52 11.36 5.81
CA ILE A 49 -16.77 10.61 5.89
C ILE A 49 -17.14 10.05 4.51
N GLY A 50 -17.02 10.83 3.44
CA GLY A 50 -17.30 10.33 2.07
C GLY A 50 -16.39 9.18 1.62
N ALA A 51 -15.13 9.16 2.04
CA ALA A 51 -14.22 8.04 1.73
C ALA A 51 -14.49 6.81 2.58
N LEU A 52 -14.85 6.98 3.86
CA LEU A 52 -15.25 5.91 4.77
C LEU A 52 -16.61 5.30 4.38
N LEU A 53 -17.60 6.13 4.04
CA LEU A 53 -18.91 5.71 3.55
C LEU A 53 -18.81 5.03 2.18
N PHE A 54 -17.97 5.54 1.26
CA PHE A 54 -17.70 4.86 0.00
C PHE A 54 -17.00 3.52 0.21
N TRP A 55 -16.01 3.46 1.10
CA TRP A 55 -15.34 2.19 1.42
C TRP A 55 -16.34 1.20 2.04
N ALA A 56 -17.21 1.65 2.95
CA ALA A 56 -18.33 0.85 3.45
C ALA A 56 -19.28 0.38 2.34
N CYS A 57 -19.57 1.24 1.34
CA CYS A 57 -20.35 0.86 0.15
C CYS A 57 -19.58 -0.08 -0.79
N ALA A 58 -18.25 0.02 -0.89
CA ALA A 58 -17.42 -0.90 -1.67
C ALA A 58 -17.28 -2.27 -0.99
N GLN A 59 -17.55 -2.36 0.32
CA GLN A 59 -17.72 -3.63 1.02
C GLN A 59 -19.13 -4.23 0.87
N VAL A 60 -20.11 -3.49 0.32
CA VAL A 60 -21.45 -4.04 -0.01
C VAL A 60 -21.34 -5.21 -1.00
N VAL A 61 -20.21 -5.33 -1.70
CA VAL A 61 -19.81 -6.50 -2.49
C VAL A 61 -19.86 -7.81 -1.73
N PHE A 62 -19.41 -7.82 -0.48
CA PHE A 62 -19.45 -9.01 0.37
C PHE A 62 -20.88 -9.27 0.89
N LEU A 63 -21.80 -8.33 0.74
CA LEU A 63 -23.24 -8.49 0.97
C LEU A 63 -24.00 -8.91 -0.30
N ILE A 64 -23.39 -8.84 -1.50
CA ILE A 64 -24.02 -9.24 -2.77
C ILE A 64 -24.49 -10.71 -2.81
N PRO A 65 -23.77 -11.70 -2.23
CA PRO A 65 -24.28 -13.06 -2.14
C PRO A 65 -25.67 -13.16 -1.47
N GLN A 66 -26.02 -12.18 -0.63
CA GLN A 66 -27.32 -12.11 0.05
C GLN A 66 -28.41 -11.43 -0.80
N LEU A 67 -28.03 -10.80 -1.93
CA LEU A 67 -28.92 -10.02 -2.80
C LEU A 67 -29.35 -10.76 -4.08
N HIS A 68 -28.97 -12.04 -4.25
CA HIS A 68 -29.29 -12.85 -5.44
C HIS A 68 -28.83 -12.24 -6.78
N ILE A 69 -27.82 -11.35 -6.77
CA ILE A 69 -27.31 -10.72 -8.00
C ILE A 69 -26.38 -11.72 -8.70
N PRO A 70 -26.52 -11.92 -10.03
CA PRO A 70 -25.58 -12.76 -10.76
C PRO A 70 -24.13 -12.29 -10.55
N PRO A 71 -23.20 -13.20 -10.20
CA PRO A 71 -21.79 -12.92 -9.98
C PRO A 71 -21.14 -11.93 -10.98
N ALA A 72 -21.34 -12.15 -12.28
CA ALA A 72 -20.82 -11.26 -13.33
C ALA A 72 -21.37 -9.83 -13.24
N VAL A 73 -22.65 -9.65 -12.90
CA VAL A 73 -23.28 -8.35 -12.70
C VAL A 73 -22.72 -7.66 -11.46
N GLY A 74 -22.46 -8.41 -10.39
CA GLY A 74 -21.78 -7.92 -9.19
C GLY A 74 -20.39 -7.36 -9.52
N VAL A 75 -19.57 -8.10 -10.28
CA VAL A 75 -18.23 -7.64 -10.73
C VAL A 75 -18.34 -6.35 -11.55
N LEU A 76 -19.25 -6.28 -12.51
CA LEU A 76 -19.43 -5.11 -13.37
C LEU A 76 -19.89 -3.88 -12.58
N LEU A 77 -20.84 -4.07 -11.66
CA LEU A 77 -21.33 -3.01 -10.78
C LEU A 77 -20.19 -2.46 -9.91
N ASN A 78 -19.31 -3.32 -9.39
CA ASN A 78 -18.16 -2.92 -8.59
C ASN A 78 -17.11 -2.18 -9.41
N GLY A 79 -16.81 -2.68 -10.60
CA GLY A 79 -15.96 -1.99 -11.56
C GLY A 79 -16.49 -0.60 -11.90
N ALA A 80 -17.80 -0.46 -12.09
CA ALA A 80 -18.46 0.81 -12.37
C ALA A 80 -18.44 1.77 -11.18
N ILE A 81 -18.73 1.29 -9.96
CA ILE A 81 -18.66 2.08 -8.72
C ILE A 81 -17.22 2.57 -8.47
N ALA A 82 -16.26 1.68 -8.63
CA ALA A 82 -14.84 1.98 -8.53
C ALA A 82 -14.38 3.02 -9.57
N ALA A 83 -14.73 2.82 -10.84
CA ALA A 83 -14.41 3.74 -11.93
C ALA A 83 -15.06 5.11 -11.72
N GLY A 84 -16.32 5.14 -11.29
CA GLY A 84 -17.05 6.36 -10.92
C GLY A 84 -16.38 7.12 -9.78
N PHE A 85 -15.80 6.42 -8.80
CA PHE A 85 -15.03 7.03 -7.72
C PHE A 85 -13.70 7.61 -8.20
N VAL A 86 -12.93 6.83 -8.96
CA VAL A 86 -11.68 7.32 -9.56
C VAL A 86 -11.98 8.56 -10.41
N TRP A 87 -13.07 8.52 -11.19
CA TRP A 87 -13.51 9.68 -11.94
C TRP A 87 -13.88 10.85 -11.03
N TRP A 88 -14.74 10.68 -10.02
CA TRP A 88 -15.19 11.78 -9.16
C TRP A 88 -14.07 12.39 -8.30
N PHE A 89 -13.14 11.56 -7.81
CA PHE A 89 -12.09 11.97 -6.88
C PHE A 89 -10.83 12.45 -7.62
N VAL A 90 -10.45 11.75 -8.70
CA VAL A 90 -9.24 12.01 -9.49
C VAL A 90 -9.59 12.83 -10.72
N ALA A 91 -10.39 12.30 -11.65
CA ALA A 91 -10.57 12.91 -12.98
C ALA A 91 -11.37 14.22 -12.96
N ARG A 92 -12.52 14.26 -12.29
CA ARG A 92 -13.39 15.44 -12.13
C ARG A 92 -12.68 16.60 -11.43
N ARG A 93 -11.73 16.30 -10.54
CA ARG A 93 -10.92 17.32 -9.87
C ARG A 93 -9.61 17.64 -10.61
N ALA A 94 -9.03 16.70 -11.34
CA ALA A 94 -7.91 16.95 -12.24
C ALA A 94 -8.34 17.83 -13.42
N ALA A 95 -9.57 17.66 -13.92
CA ALA A 95 -10.22 18.52 -14.91
C ALA A 95 -10.44 19.96 -14.39
N ARG A 96 -10.38 20.18 -13.07
CA ARG A 96 -10.39 21.51 -12.43
C ARG A 96 -8.97 22.05 -12.14
N ALA A 97 -7.99 21.60 -12.93
CA ALA A 97 -6.65 22.16 -13.11
C ALA A 97 -5.73 22.19 -11.88
N ASP A 98 -5.01 21.08 -11.62
CA ASP A 98 -3.57 21.13 -11.29
C ASP A 98 -2.93 19.72 -11.36
N ARG A 99 -2.02 19.49 -12.32
CA ARG A 99 -1.23 18.25 -12.44
C ARG A 99 -0.41 17.95 -11.17
N ARG A 100 -0.13 18.98 -10.35
CA ARG A 100 0.51 18.82 -9.03
C ARG A 100 -0.34 18.01 -8.04
N ARG A 101 -1.64 17.83 -8.27
CA ARG A 101 -2.52 16.99 -7.42
C ARG A 101 -2.42 15.50 -7.69
N LEU A 102 -2.08 15.05 -8.90
CA LEU A 102 -1.81 13.61 -9.17
C LEU A 102 -0.56 13.15 -8.41
N ALA A 103 0.43 14.04 -8.28
CA ALA A 103 1.58 13.83 -7.41
C ALA A 103 1.21 13.71 -5.92
N THR A 104 0.06 14.24 -5.49
CA THR A 104 -0.48 14.03 -4.13
C THR A 104 -0.88 12.58 -3.89
N PHE A 105 -1.20 11.80 -4.92
CA PHE A 105 -1.62 10.39 -4.83
C PHE A 105 -0.51 9.38 -5.10
N ARG A 106 0.75 9.83 -5.21
CA ARG A 106 1.91 8.95 -5.52
C ARG A 106 1.73 8.14 -6.82
N ILE A 107 0.98 8.67 -7.79
CA ILE A 107 0.91 8.08 -9.12
C ILE A 107 2.15 8.56 -9.89
N ARG A 108 3.25 7.83 -9.75
CA ARG A 108 4.55 8.16 -10.37
C ARG A 108 5.24 6.90 -10.86
N PRO A 109 5.90 6.92 -12.04
CA PRO A 109 6.67 5.78 -12.49
C PRO A 109 7.81 5.46 -11.52
N VAL A 110 8.15 4.18 -11.45
CA VAL A 110 9.25 3.66 -10.62
C VAL A 110 10.52 3.69 -11.45
N ALA A 111 11.64 4.11 -10.85
CA ALA A 111 12.93 4.10 -11.55
C ALA A 111 13.35 2.65 -11.88
N PRO A 112 14.00 2.37 -13.03
CA PRO A 112 14.37 1.01 -13.43
C PRO A 112 15.17 0.24 -12.36
N GLU A 113 16.05 0.93 -11.64
CA GLU A 113 16.88 0.37 -10.57
C GLU A 113 16.07 -0.09 -9.36
N ALA A 114 14.92 0.53 -9.14
CA ALA A 114 13.93 0.09 -8.15
C ALA A 114 12.98 -0.95 -8.77
N ALA A 115 12.58 -0.81 -10.03
CA ALA A 115 11.64 -1.69 -10.69
C ALA A 115 12.12 -3.15 -10.77
N ARG A 116 13.43 -3.39 -10.93
CA ARG A 116 14.03 -4.75 -10.92
C ARG A 116 13.73 -5.55 -9.65
N TRP A 117 13.40 -4.89 -8.55
CA TRP A 117 13.07 -5.53 -7.28
C TRP A 117 11.60 -5.97 -7.17
N ILE A 118 10.74 -5.54 -8.10
CA ILE A 118 9.31 -5.85 -8.07
C ILE A 118 9.08 -7.36 -8.23
N VAL A 119 9.76 -7.99 -9.19
CA VAL A 119 9.64 -9.44 -9.44
C VAL A 119 10.05 -10.27 -8.22
N PRO A 120 11.25 -10.12 -7.62
CA PRO A 120 11.60 -10.89 -6.43
C PRO A 120 10.72 -10.57 -5.22
N ALA A 121 10.24 -9.32 -5.08
CA ALA A 121 9.29 -8.98 -4.01
C ALA A 121 7.93 -9.68 -4.21
N ALA A 122 7.41 -9.70 -5.44
CA ALA A 122 6.15 -10.38 -5.77
C ALA A 122 6.27 -11.90 -5.59
N ALA A 123 7.35 -12.51 -6.07
CA ALA A 123 7.61 -13.94 -5.89
C ALA A 123 7.74 -14.31 -4.40
N ALA A 124 8.48 -13.53 -3.62
CA ALA A 124 8.60 -13.73 -2.18
C ALA A 124 7.25 -13.54 -1.48
N MET A 125 6.41 -12.61 -1.92
CA MET A 125 5.05 -12.44 -1.39
C MET A 125 4.19 -13.66 -1.64
N VAL A 126 4.20 -14.21 -2.86
CA VAL A 126 3.47 -15.46 -3.15
C VAL A 126 3.96 -16.58 -2.23
N ALA A 127 5.27 -16.75 -2.07
CA ALA A 127 5.82 -17.76 -1.16
C ALA A 127 5.42 -17.54 0.31
N VAL A 128 5.39 -16.27 0.78
CA VAL A 128 4.89 -15.92 2.12
C VAL A 128 3.42 -16.33 2.26
N VAL A 129 2.57 -16.00 1.29
CA VAL A 129 1.15 -16.33 1.31
C VAL A 129 0.95 -17.85 1.36
N MET A 130 1.60 -18.58 0.45
CA MET A 130 1.47 -20.05 0.38
C MET A 130 1.94 -20.74 1.66
N ALA A 131 3.07 -20.30 2.24
CA ALA A 131 3.55 -20.86 3.49
C ALA A 131 2.65 -20.47 4.68
N ALA A 132 2.14 -19.24 4.70
CA ALA A 132 1.24 -18.76 5.75
C ALA A 132 -0.10 -19.49 5.77
N LEU A 133 -0.62 -19.94 4.61
CA LEU A 133 -1.83 -20.77 4.53
C LEU A 133 -1.69 -22.11 5.27
N VAL A 134 -0.47 -22.64 5.37
CA VAL A 134 -0.18 -23.88 6.10
C VAL A 134 0.11 -23.60 7.58
N VAL A 135 0.84 -22.53 7.88
CA VAL A 135 1.31 -22.25 9.24
C VAL A 135 0.21 -21.65 10.12
N LEU A 136 -0.59 -20.72 9.59
CA LEU A 136 -1.56 -19.95 10.38
C LEU A 136 -2.69 -20.81 11.00
N PRO A 137 -3.25 -21.81 10.29
CA PRO A 137 -4.32 -22.65 10.84
C PRO A 137 -3.95 -23.40 12.12
N ARG A 138 -2.65 -23.61 12.38
CA ARG A 138 -2.15 -24.22 13.63
C ARG A 138 -2.46 -23.40 14.88
N PHE A 139 -2.65 -22.09 14.72
CA PHE A 139 -2.84 -21.13 15.80
C PHE A 139 -4.20 -20.44 15.76
N ILE A 140 -4.76 -20.28 14.57
CA ILE A 140 -6.03 -19.57 14.36
C ILE A 140 -6.92 -20.47 13.53
N ARG A 141 -8.08 -20.84 14.09
CA ARG A 141 -9.06 -21.66 13.38
C ARG A 141 -9.54 -20.93 12.12
N ILE A 142 -9.52 -21.64 10.99
CA ILE A 142 -10.11 -21.15 9.74
C ILE A 142 -11.64 -21.10 9.95
N PRO A 143 -12.31 -19.95 9.75
CA PRO A 143 -13.76 -19.90 9.77
C PRO A 143 -14.33 -20.83 8.69
N PRO A 144 -15.43 -21.56 8.96
CA PRO A 144 -16.11 -22.33 7.94
C PRO A 144 -16.57 -21.40 6.80
N ASP A 145 -16.70 -21.95 5.59
CA ASP A 145 -17.30 -21.26 4.43
C ASP A 145 -16.50 -20.05 3.92
N LYS A 146 -15.19 -20.03 4.17
CA LYS A 146 -14.36 -18.88 3.80
C LYS A 146 -14.19 -18.70 2.28
N THR A 147 -14.34 -19.78 1.52
CA THR A 147 -14.24 -19.80 0.06
C THR A 147 -15.60 -19.77 -0.63
N THR A 148 -16.70 -19.95 0.11
CA THR A 148 -18.04 -20.13 -0.47
C THR A 148 -18.48 -18.98 -1.38
N PHE A 149 -18.04 -17.75 -1.08
CA PHE A 149 -18.30 -16.60 -1.96
C PHE A 149 -17.56 -16.71 -3.30
N LEU A 150 -16.38 -17.31 -3.31
CA LEU A 150 -15.52 -17.45 -4.48
C LEU A 150 -15.99 -18.62 -5.33
N ASP A 151 -16.38 -19.72 -4.70
CA ASP A 151 -16.87 -20.95 -5.35
C ASP A 151 -18.08 -20.65 -6.26
N ALA A 152 -19.03 -19.83 -5.78
CA ALA A 152 -20.18 -19.37 -6.56
C ALA A 152 -19.82 -18.60 -7.85
N TYR A 153 -18.64 -17.99 -7.89
CA TYR A 153 -18.13 -17.30 -9.07
C TYR A 153 -17.29 -18.26 -9.92
N LEU A 154 -16.49 -19.14 -9.32
CA LEU A 154 -15.61 -20.06 -10.03
C LEU A 154 -16.37 -21.09 -10.89
N ASP A 155 -17.59 -21.44 -10.51
CA ASP A 155 -18.45 -22.38 -11.25
C ASP A 155 -19.01 -21.81 -12.57
N GLN A 156 -18.78 -20.52 -12.88
CA GLN A 156 -19.26 -19.90 -14.12
C GLN A 156 -18.22 -19.97 -15.25
N PRO A 157 -18.65 -20.09 -16.54
CA PRO A 157 -17.72 -20.22 -17.68
C PRO A 157 -16.67 -19.11 -17.81
N LEU A 158 -16.99 -17.87 -17.42
CA LEU A 158 -16.06 -16.73 -17.40
C LEU A 158 -15.72 -16.28 -15.97
N GLY A 159 -16.21 -17.02 -14.98
CA GLY A 159 -16.14 -16.71 -13.57
C GLY A 159 -14.72 -16.58 -13.04
N PRO A 160 -13.85 -17.60 -13.22
CA PRO A 160 -12.47 -17.55 -12.75
C PRO A 160 -11.67 -16.37 -13.29
N ALA A 161 -11.81 -16.06 -14.59
CA ALA A 161 -11.13 -14.93 -15.21
C ALA A 161 -11.65 -13.58 -14.68
N ALA A 162 -12.98 -13.43 -14.55
CA ALA A 162 -13.59 -12.22 -14.02
C ALA A 162 -13.20 -11.97 -12.55
N VAL A 163 -13.22 -13.02 -11.73
CA VAL A 163 -12.76 -13.00 -10.34
C VAL A 163 -11.30 -12.60 -10.26
N PHE A 164 -10.44 -13.23 -11.06
CA PHE A 164 -9.01 -12.91 -11.05
C PHE A 164 -8.77 -11.45 -11.40
N VAL A 165 -9.37 -10.93 -12.47
CA VAL A 165 -9.23 -9.51 -12.84
C VAL A 165 -9.73 -8.60 -11.71
N MET A 166 -10.88 -8.91 -11.12
CA MET A 166 -11.45 -8.09 -10.06
C MET A 166 -10.57 -8.09 -8.79
N VAL A 167 -10.17 -9.27 -8.31
CA VAL A 167 -9.51 -9.48 -7.02
C VAL A 167 -8.00 -9.25 -7.09
N ALA A 168 -7.35 -9.61 -8.20
CA ALA A 168 -5.89 -9.51 -8.36
C ALA A 168 -5.44 -8.23 -9.08
N VAL A 169 -6.34 -7.49 -9.74
CA VAL A 169 -5.98 -6.27 -10.49
C VAL A 169 -6.77 -5.06 -10.02
N ILE A 170 -8.10 -5.09 -10.14
CA ILE A 170 -8.95 -3.92 -9.89
C ILE A 170 -8.96 -3.54 -8.41
N ALA A 171 -9.24 -4.49 -7.51
CA ALA A 171 -9.25 -4.24 -6.07
C ALA A 171 -7.90 -3.72 -5.55
N PRO A 172 -6.75 -4.38 -5.81
CA PRO A 172 -5.42 -3.87 -5.49
C PRO A 172 -5.16 -2.43 -5.95
N LEU A 173 -5.54 -2.10 -7.19
CA LEU A 173 -5.34 -0.75 -7.73
C LEU A 173 -6.12 0.30 -6.92
N LEU A 174 -7.38 0.01 -6.60
CA LEU A 174 -8.25 0.92 -5.88
C LEU A 174 -7.86 1.05 -4.41
N GLU A 175 -7.60 -0.08 -3.77
CA GLU A 175 -7.22 -0.14 -2.36
C GLU A 175 -5.89 0.58 -2.14
N GLU A 176 -4.86 0.29 -2.92
CA GLU A 176 -3.58 1.00 -2.76
C GLU A 176 -3.68 2.48 -3.11
N PHE A 177 -4.56 2.86 -4.05
CA PHE A 177 -4.88 4.27 -4.31
C PHE A 177 -5.49 4.95 -3.07
N VAL A 178 -6.49 4.34 -2.44
CA VAL A 178 -7.17 4.89 -1.25
C VAL A 178 -6.23 4.88 -0.05
N PHE A 179 -5.63 3.75 0.28
CA PHE A 179 -4.82 3.59 1.49
C PHE A 179 -3.45 4.27 1.35
N ARG A 180 -2.68 4.03 0.29
CA ARG A 180 -1.31 4.58 0.14
C ARG A 180 -1.27 5.93 -0.52
N GLY A 181 -2.08 6.10 -1.55
CA GLY A 181 -2.16 7.33 -2.32
C GLY A 181 -2.82 8.45 -1.51
N TRP A 182 -4.00 8.18 -0.93
CA TRP A 182 -4.79 9.20 -0.26
C TRP A 182 -4.63 9.23 1.27
N MET A 183 -4.94 8.14 1.97
CA MET A 183 -5.03 8.12 3.44
C MET A 183 -3.65 8.27 4.10
N GLN A 184 -2.72 7.37 3.81
CA GLN A 184 -1.36 7.39 4.37
C GLN A 184 -0.69 8.73 4.04
N ARG A 185 -0.77 9.18 2.79
CA ARG A 185 -0.17 10.46 2.39
C ARG A 185 -0.81 11.66 3.08
N SER A 186 -2.07 11.56 3.48
CA SER A 186 -2.75 12.61 4.25
C SER A 186 -2.33 12.62 5.72
N LEU A 187 -2.07 11.45 6.30
CA LEU A 187 -1.51 11.31 7.64
C LEU A 187 -0.06 11.80 7.70
N GLU A 188 0.77 11.46 6.71
CA GLU A 188 2.17 11.92 6.60
C GLU A 188 2.34 13.45 6.57
N ARG A 189 1.30 14.21 6.24
CA ARG A 189 1.32 15.69 6.30
C ARG A 189 1.17 16.23 7.73
N ARG A 190 0.83 15.37 8.69
CA ARG A 190 0.45 15.73 10.06
C ARG A 190 1.19 14.91 11.12
N THR A 191 1.76 13.76 10.73
CA THR A 191 2.41 12.81 11.63
C THR A 191 3.70 12.28 11.01
N ALA A 192 4.52 11.63 11.82
CA ALA A 192 5.70 10.92 11.34
C ALA A 192 5.32 9.79 10.36
N ALA A 193 6.22 9.47 9.43
CA ALA A 193 5.96 8.49 8.38
C ALA A 193 5.57 7.11 8.93
N TRP A 194 6.28 6.62 9.95
CA TRP A 194 5.97 5.34 10.58
C TRP A 194 4.61 5.32 11.28
N THR A 195 4.20 6.43 11.90
CA THR A 195 2.86 6.56 12.48
C THR A 195 1.77 6.50 11.40
N ALA A 196 1.98 7.20 10.27
CA ALA A 196 1.05 7.14 9.15
C ALA A 196 0.96 5.74 8.54
N ILE A 197 2.09 5.02 8.44
CA ILE A 197 2.14 3.63 7.97
C ILE A 197 1.37 2.72 8.93
N ALA A 198 1.66 2.78 10.24
CA ALA A 198 1.02 1.93 11.24
C ALA A 198 -0.50 2.15 11.29
N LEU A 199 -0.96 3.40 11.34
CA LEU A 199 -2.39 3.72 11.36
C LEU A 199 -3.09 3.24 10.09
N THR A 200 -2.50 3.48 8.92
CA THR A 200 -3.11 3.03 7.65
C THR A 200 -3.11 1.52 7.53
N ALA A 201 -2.07 0.82 8.01
CA ALA A 201 -1.99 -0.64 8.02
C ALA A 201 -3.03 -1.27 8.96
N ALA A 202 -3.20 -0.69 10.16
CA ALA A 202 -4.22 -1.12 11.10
C ALA A 202 -5.63 -0.90 10.54
N THR A 203 -5.91 0.27 9.97
CA THR A 203 -7.17 0.51 9.27
C THR A 203 -7.37 -0.48 8.14
N PHE A 204 -6.37 -0.67 7.26
CA PHE A 204 -6.43 -1.65 6.18
C PHE A 204 -6.75 -3.07 6.68
N GLY A 205 -6.15 -3.53 7.77
CA GLY A 205 -6.45 -4.85 8.35
C GLY A 205 -7.88 -4.94 8.90
N VAL A 206 -8.27 -4.00 9.77
CA VAL A 206 -9.57 -4.03 10.48
C VAL A 206 -10.74 -3.96 9.51
N VAL A 207 -10.61 -3.12 8.49
CA VAL A 207 -11.69 -2.86 7.54
C VAL A 207 -12.02 -4.11 6.70
N HIS A 208 -11.12 -5.07 6.56
CA HIS A 208 -11.45 -6.33 5.89
C HIS A 208 -12.41 -7.25 6.67
N GLY A 209 -12.70 -6.95 7.94
CA GLY A 209 -13.71 -7.68 8.72
C GLY A 209 -13.41 -9.16 9.01
N ASP A 210 -12.20 -9.62 8.68
CA ASP A 210 -11.79 -11.02 8.79
C ASP A 210 -10.64 -11.16 9.81
N LEU A 211 -10.98 -11.66 11.00
CA LEU A 211 -10.04 -11.88 12.09
C LEU A 211 -8.95 -12.91 11.73
N PHE A 212 -9.27 -13.94 10.93
CA PHE A 212 -8.30 -14.97 10.55
C PHE A 212 -7.15 -14.36 9.77
N GLY A 213 -7.45 -13.55 8.74
CA GLY A 213 -6.40 -12.92 7.94
C GLY A 213 -5.91 -11.57 8.49
N LEU A 214 -6.45 -11.07 9.61
CA LEU A 214 -6.09 -9.77 10.18
C LEU A 214 -4.57 -9.60 10.40
N PRO A 215 -3.83 -10.55 11.01
CA PRO A 215 -2.39 -10.40 11.24
C PRO A 215 -1.61 -10.24 9.93
N LEU A 216 -1.93 -11.06 8.92
CA LEU A 216 -1.29 -11.01 7.61
C LEU A 216 -1.61 -9.71 6.86
N ARG A 217 -2.86 -9.22 6.95
CA ARG A 217 -3.25 -7.94 6.33
C ARG A 217 -2.59 -6.73 6.97
N ILE A 218 -2.41 -6.73 8.29
CA ILE A 218 -1.65 -5.66 8.97
C ILE A 218 -0.18 -5.72 8.56
N ALA A 219 0.44 -6.91 8.56
CA ALA A 219 1.83 -7.08 8.13
C ALA A 219 2.06 -6.64 6.67
N PHE A 220 1.18 -7.08 5.77
CA PHE A 220 1.12 -6.61 4.38
C PHE A 220 0.96 -5.08 4.33
N GLY A 221 0.05 -4.54 5.14
CA GLY A 221 -0.23 -3.12 5.19
C GLY A 221 0.98 -2.27 5.60
N VAL A 222 1.81 -2.79 6.52
CA VAL A 222 3.08 -2.17 6.91
C VAL A 222 4.10 -2.23 5.77
N ALA A 223 4.27 -3.40 5.14
CA ALA A 223 5.21 -3.59 4.03
C ALA A 223 4.86 -2.70 2.82
N SER A 224 3.60 -2.72 2.41
CA SER A 224 3.07 -1.85 1.35
C SER A 224 3.18 -0.36 1.73
N GLY A 225 2.87 0.00 2.98
CA GLY A 225 2.99 1.36 3.47
C GLY A 225 4.41 1.91 3.43
N TYR A 226 5.37 1.10 3.87
CA TYR A 226 6.80 1.40 3.75
C TYR A 226 7.22 1.55 2.30
N LEU A 227 6.81 0.64 1.42
CA LEU A 227 7.19 0.65 0.01
C LEU A 227 6.68 1.91 -0.70
N ALA A 228 5.42 2.28 -0.47
CA ALA A 228 4.84 3.50 -1.03
C ALA A 228 5.51 4.77 -0.49
N TRP A 229 5.91 4.78 0.78
CA TRP A 229 6.66 5.88 1.38
C TRP A 229 8.07 6.01 0.79
N ARG A 230 8.82 4.90 0.70
CA ARG A 230 10.20 4.87 0.23
C ARG A 230 10.33 5.08 -1.27
N THR A 231 9.41 4.57 -2.08
CA THR A 231 9.45 4.73 -3.55
C THR A 231 8.75 6.01 -4.01
N ARG A 232 7.88 6.59 -3.18
CA ARG A 232 6.96 7.69 -3.55
C ARG A 232 6.06 7.31 -4.74
N SER A 233 5.76 6.02 -4.88
CA SER A 233 4.91 5.44 -5.92
C SER A 233 3.98 4.39 -5.31
N ILE A 234 2.73 4.30 -5.79
CA ILE A 234 1.81 3.21 -5.40
C ILE A 234 2.03 1.93 -6.22
N TRP A 235 2.64 2.01 -7.40
CA TRP A 235 2.71 0.87 -8.32
C TRP A 235 3.41 -0.38 -7.75
N PRO A 236 4.52 -0.25 -7.01
CA PRO A 236 5.12 -1.43 -6.37
C PRO A 236 4.18 -2.11 -5.38
N SER A 237 3.41 -1.32 -4.61
CA SER A 237 2.41 -1.82 -3.69
C SER A 237 1.25 -2.49 -4.43
N VAL A 238 0.78 -1.91 -5.54
CA VAL A 238 -0.27 -2.50 -6.39
C VAL A 238 0.15 -3.87 -6.90
N VAL A 239 1.37 -4.01 -7.42
CA VAL A 239 1.87 -5.30 -7.93
C VAL A 239 2.02 -6.31 -6.78
N LEU A 240 2.54 -5.88 -5.63
CA LEU A 240 2.70 -6.75 -4.47
C LEU A 240 1.35 -7.24 -3.92
N HIS A 241 0.36 -6.36 -3.88
CA HIS A 241 -1.02 -6.67 -3.49
C HIS A 241 -1.67 -7.60 -4.52
N GLY A 242 -1.53 -7.30 -5.81
CA GLY A 242 -2.03 -8.17 -6.87
C GLY A 242 -1.40 -9.56 -6.84
N ALA A 243 -0.12 -9.68 -6.48
CA ALA A 243 0.52 -10.96 -6.27
C ALA A 243 -0.07 -11.72 -5.07
N TYR A 244 -0.29 -11.03 -3.94
CA TYR A 244 -0.94 -11.61 -2.76
C TYR A 244 -2.35 -12.14 -3.09
N ASN A 245 -3.19 -11.30 -3.70
CA ASN A 245 -4.58 -11.65 -4.00
C ASN A 245 -4.65 -12.69 -5.13
N GLY A 246 -3.85 -12.51 -6.18
CA GLY A 246 -3.78 -13.40 -7.32
C GLY A 246 -3.35 -14.80 -6.92
N SER A 247 -2.37 -14.97 -6.02
CA SER A 247 -1.99 -16.30 -5.56
C SER A 247 -3.12 -17.03 -4.84
N LEU A 248 -3.93 -16.33 -4.05
CA LEU A 248 -5.07 -16.93 -3.36
C LEU A 248 -6.16 -17.37 -4.34
N VAL A 249 -6.50 -16.51 -5.31
CA VAL A 249 -7.48 -16.84 -6.35
C VAL A 249 -7.00 -17.99 -7.21
N MET A 250 -5.73 -17.99 -7.63
CA MET A 250 -5.17 -19.07 -8.43
C MET A 250 -5.14 -20.39 -7.67
N LEU A 251 -4.79 -20.38 -6.38
CA LEU A 251 -4.82 -21.59 -5.55
C LEU A 251 -6.23 -22.17 -5.51
N SER A 252 -7.23 -21.35 -5.17
CA SER A 252 -8.62 -21.78 -5.06
C SER A 252 -9.19 -22.27 -6.39
N GLY A 253 -8.89 -21.61 -7.51
CA GLY A 253 -9.39 -22.01 -8.83
C GLY A 253 -8.65 -23.20 -9.45
N ALA A 254 -7.33 -23.32 -9.25
CA ALA A 254 -6.53 -24.36 -9.89
C ALA A 254 -6.43 -25.65 -9.06
N LEU A 255 -6.58 -25.55 -7.73
CA LEU A 255 -6.48 -26.68 -6.80
C LEU A 255 -7.65 -26.64 -5.81
N PRO A 256 -8.90 -26.79 -6.28
CA PRO A 256 -10.11 -26.70 -5.44
C PRO A 256 -10.16 -27.74 -4.31
N GLN A 257 -9.38 -28.82 -4.41
CA GLN A 257 -9.22 -29.82 -3.35
C GLN A 257 -8.43 -29.30 -2.13
N ILE A 258 -7.78 -28.13 -2.22
CA ILE A 258 -7.11 -27.47 -1.09
C ILE A 258 -8.12 -26.56 -0.40
N ASP A 259 -8.97 -27.19 0.42
CA ASP A 259 -10.00 -26.56 1.24
C ASP A 259 -9.52 -26.28 2.68
N GLU A 260 -10.39 -25.70 3.53
CA GLU A 260 -10.07 -25.44 4.94
C GLU A 260 -9.67 -26.70 5.70
N HIS A 261 -10.29 -27.86 5.41
CA HIS A 261 -9.98 -29.12 6.08
C HIS A 261 -8.59 -29.63 5.71
N THR A 262 -8.19 -29.49 4.44
CA THR A 262 -6.85 -29.86 3.98
C THR A 262 -5.78 -28.96 4.58
N LEU A 263 -6.01 -27.65 4.62
CA LEU A 263 -5.11 -26.71 5.28
C LEU A 263 -4.97 -26.99 6.78
N ASP A 264 -6.07 -27.30 7.47
CA ASP A 264 -6.06 -27.67 8.89
C ASP A 264 -5.26 -28.96 9.14
N ARG A 265 -5.44 -29.99 8.31
CA ARG A 265 -4.64 -31.22 8.38
C ARG A 265 -3.15 -30.96 8.17
N TRP A 266 -2.79 -30.15 7.17
CA TRP A 266 -1.39 -29.81 6.90
C TRP A 266 -0.76 -29.04 8.06
N ALA A 267 -1.51 -28.11 8.66
CA ALA A 267 -1.05 -27.35 9.83
C ALA A 267 -0.77 -28.24 11.05
N HIS A 268 -1.50 -29.36 11.19
CA HIS A 268 -1.35 -30.33 12.29
C HIS A 268 -0.51 -31.56 11.93
N THR A 269 0.11 -31.58 10.74
CA THR A 269 1.06 -32.62 10.33
C THR A 269 2.48 -32.06 10.41
N ASP A 270 3.25 -32.43 11.45
CA ASP A 270 4.58 -31.86 11.71
C ASP A 270 5.54 -31.91 10.50
N ALA A 271 5.50 -33.01 9.74
CA ALA A 271 6.30 -33.18 8.52
C ALA A 271 5.98 -32.18 7.41
N VAL A 272 4.82 -31.53 7.45
CA VAL A 272 4.39 -30.47 6.51
C VAL A 272 4.55 -29.10 7.17
N PHE A 273 4.16 -28.98 8.44
CA PHE A 273 4.17 -27.73 9.19
C PHE A 273 5.58 -27.13 9.36
N PHE A 274 6.56 -27.92 9.81
CA PHE A 274 7.91 -27.39 10.08
C PHE A 274 8.62 -26.91 8.81
N PRO A 275 8.60 -27.65 7.68
CA PRO A 275 9.10 -27.12 6.41
C PRO A 275 8.38 -25.85 5.95
N ALA A 276 7.05 -25.78 6.11
CA ALA A 276 6.28 -24.58 5.78
C ALA A 276 6.66 -23.38 6.68
N LEU A 277 6.94 -23.61 7.96
CA LEU A 277 7.42 -22.57 8.87
C LEU A 277 8.80 -22.03 8.46
N VAL A 278 9.72 -22.91 8.08
CA VAL A 278 11.04 -22.52 7.55
C VAL A 278 10.87 -21.74 6.24
N ALA A 279 10.02 -22.23 5.33
CA ALA A 279 9.71 -21.53 4.08
C ALA A 279 9.11 -20.14 4.33
N LEU A 280 8.17 -20.01 5.28
CA LEU A 280 7.59 -18.73 5.68
C LEU A 280 8.66 -17.76 6.18
N ALA A 281 9.59 -18.23 7.03
CA ALA A 281 10.69 -17.40 7.53
C ALA A 281 11.60 -16.94 6.40
N LEU A 282 12.07 -17.84 5.54
CA LEU A 282 12.94 -17.53 4.41
C LEU A 282 12.27 -16.60 3.39
N ALA A 283 11.01 -16.85 3.06
CA ALA A 283 10.23 -16.01 2.16
C ALA A 283 10.01 -14.62 2.75
N SER A 284 9.74 -14.51 4.06
CA SER A 284 9.58 -13.23 4.76
C SER A 284 10.88 -12.42 4.78
N LEU A 285 12.02 -13.08 5.00
CA LEU A 285 13.35 -12.46 4.92
C LEU A 285 13.66 -11.98 3.50
N THR A 286 13.35 -12.79 2.49
CA THR A 286 13.53 -12.44 1.08
C THR A 286 12.65 -11.26 0.69
N LEU A 287 11.39 -11.25 1.13
CA LEU A 287 10.47 -10.14 0.92
C LEU A 287 11.00 -8.86 1.58
N ALA A 288 11.44 -8.93 2.84
CA ALA A 288 12.01 -7.79 3.55
C ALA A 288 13.26 -7.25 2.85
N TRP A 289 14.14 -8.15 2.37
CA TRP A 289 15.32 -7.79 1.57
C TRP A 289 14.94 -7.09 0.27
N ALA A 290 14.00 -7.66 -0.50
CA ALA A 290 13.58 -7.10 -1.78
C ALA A 290 12.88 -5.73 -1.61
N VAL A 291 12.02 -5.59 -0.61
CA VAL A 291 11.32 -4.35 -0.26
C VAL A 291 12.31 -3.26 0.17
N ARG A 292 13.31 -3.58 1.01
CA ARG A 292 14.38 -2.65 1.39
C ARG A 292 15.24 -2.26 0.19
N GLY A 293 15.68 -3.24 -0.60
CA GLY A 293 16.47 -3.03 -1.81
C GLY A 293 15.78 -2.10 -2.81
N MET A 294 14.47 -2.28 -3.02
CA MET A 294 13.65 -1.39 -3.84
C MET A 294 13.61 0.04 -3.28
N GLY A 295 13.36 0.17 -1.97
CA GLY A 295 13.29 1.45 -1.29
C GLY A 295 14.61 2.22 -1.30
N ASP A 296 15.74 1.53 -1.19
CA ASP A 296 17.09 2.10 -1.24
C ASP A 296 17.45 2.52 -2.67
N ALA A 297 17.15 1.68 -3.67
CA ALA A 297 17.37 2.02 -5.07
C ALA A 297 16.59 3.28 -5.48
N ALA A 298 15.31 3.35 -5.09
CA ALA A 298 14.49 4.54 -5.34
C ALA A 298 15.04 5.78 -4.63
N ALA A 299 15.60 5.64 -3.42
CA ALA A 299 16.22 6.75 -2.70
C ALA A 299 17.49 7.27 -3.39
N ARG A 300 18.37 6.36 -3.83
CA ARG A 300 19.61 6.70 -4.56
C ARG A 300 19.31 7.46 -5.85
N VAL A 301 18.35 6.99 -6.65
CA VAL A 301 17.97 7.67 -7.91
C VAL A 301 17.46 9.10 -7.64
N ARG A 302 16.67 9.28 -6.57
CA ARG A 302 16.19 10.62 -6.20
C ARG A 302 17.32 11.54 -5.73
N ALA A 303 18.26 11.03 -4.94
CA ALA A 303 19.41 11.80 -4.49
C ALA A 303 20.26 12.28 -5.67
N ARG A 304 20.55 11.40 -6.64
CA ARG A 304 21.27 11.75 -7.88
C ARG A 304 20.56 12.85 -8.67
N ARG A 305 19.24 12.69 -8.92
CA ARG A 305 18.44 13.71 -9.62
C ARG A 305 18.43 15.07 -8.92
N ALA A 306 18.47 15.09 -7.59
CA ALA A 306 18.53 16.34 -6.82
C ALA A 306 19.88 17.05 -6.97
N LEU A 307 20.98 16.29 -6.97
CA LEU A 307 22.33 16.82 -7.18
C LEU A 307 22.48 17.39 -8.60
N ASP A 308 21.99 16.68 -9.62
CA ASP A 308 22.06 17.12 -11.02
C ASP A 308 21.27 18.41 -11.25
N ALA A 309 20.08 18.52 -10.65
CA ALA A 309 19.26 19.73 -10.69
C ALA A 309 19.92 20.93 -9.96
N GLY A 310 20.67 20.66 -8.89
CA GLY A 310 21.45 21.67 -8.17
C GLY A 310 22.64 22.18 -8.99
N ARG A 311 23.32 21.30 -9.74
CA ARG A 311 24.43 21.67 -10.64
C ARG A 311 23.95 22.52 -11.82
N THR A 312 22.84 22.16 -12.45
CA THR A 312 22.27 22.94 -13.58
C THR A 312 21.86 24.35 -13.17
N ARG A 313 21.32 24.54 -11.96
CA ARG A 313 20.97 25.88 -11.46
C ARG A 313 22.17 26.77 -11.16
N ARG A 314 23.36 26.21 -10.87
CA ARG A 314 24.59 26.97 -10.63
C ARG A 314 25.32 27.39 -11.93
N HIS A 315 24.87 26.95 -13.10
CA HIS A 315 25.50 27.25 -14.39
C HIS A 315 24.61 28.07 -15.33
N LEU A 316 23.49 28.61 -14.83
CA LEU A 316 22.73 29.63 -15.57
C LEU A 316 23.43 30.98 -15.38
N PRO A 317 23.88 31.66 -16.46
CA PRO A 317 24.43 33.02 -16.34
C PRO A 317 23.33 33.96 -15.82
N GLY A 318 23.69 34.75 -14.80
CA GLY A 318 22.84 35.79 -14.23
C GLY A 318 22.79 37.05 -15.09
#